data_AF-A0A3A0C4F0-F1
#
_entry.id   AF-A0A3A0C4F0-F1
#
_cell.length_a   1.000
_cell.length_b   1.000
_cell.length_c   1.000
_cell.angle_alpha   90.00
_cell.angle_beta   90.00
_cell.angle_gamma   90.00
#
_symmetry.space_group_name_H-M   'P 1'
#
loop_
_entity.id
_entity.type
_entity.pdbx_description
1 polymer ?
#
loop_
_entity_poly.entity_id
_entity_poly.type
_entity_poly.pdbx_seq_one_letter_code
_entity_poly.pdbx_strand_id
1 'polypeptide(L)'
;MDLRQRPPRRWSESLGGLIWLPRLIDKVRAFQAGTLGAYAYPSALDRSFMRSFHLTPALIERLVRENSSEESLGRAVRALIPMTDEEIDHRTELFRRNYRLAFALLDRDDGYISGIGYPLPRFLQAPLWRWYQRWSSRKASATTI
;
A
#
# COMPACT_ATOMS: atom_id res chain seq x y z
N MET A 1 8.53 8.66 -9.61
CA MET A 1 9.04 7.28 -9.47
C MET A 1 8.42 6.45 -10.57
N ASP A 2 9.20 5.65 -11.31
CA ASP A 2 8.68 4.82 -12.40
C ASP A 2 8.52 3.36 -11.96
N LEU A 3 7.27 2.90 -11.80
CA LEU A 3 6.95 1.53 -11.38
C LEU A 3 6.93 0.52 -12.52
N ARG A 4 7.19 0.96 -13.75
CA ARG A 4 7.42 0.05 -14.88
C ARG A 4 8.80 -0.59 -14.81
N GLN A 5 9.74 0.05 -14.12
CA GLN A 5 11.14 -0.37 -14.04
C GLN A 5 11.50 -1.07 -12.73
N ARG A 6 10.85 -0.68 -11.62
CA ARG A 6 11.13 -1.23 -10.29
C ARG A 6 9.87 -1.31 -9.44
N PRO A 7 9.74 -2.32 -8.56
CA PRO A 7 8.64 -2.37 -7.61
C PRO A 7 8.66 -1.16 -6.66
N PRO A 8 7.49 -0.73 -6.14
CA PRO A 8 7.44 0.23 -5.05
C PRO A 8 8.00 -0.41 -3.79
N ARG A 9 8.43 0.41 -2.82
CA ARG A 9 9.00 -0.04 -1.55
C ARG A 9 8.21 -1.15 -0.87
N ARG A 10 8.91 -1.94 -0.06
CA ARG A 10 8.34 -3.12 0.58
C ARG A 10 7.24 -2.70 1.56
N TRP A 11 6.22 -3.52 1.71
CA TRP A 11 5.08 -3.25 2.61
C TRP A 11 5.45 -3.09 4.09
N SER A 12 6.65 -3.54 4.49
CA SER A 12 7.15 -3.51 5.86
C SER A 12 7.92 -2.24 6.20
N GLU A 13 8.29 -1.42 5.21
CA GLU A 13 9.08 -0.20 5.44
C GLU A 13 8.22 0.87 6.13
N SER A 14 8.66 1.40 7.27
CA SER A 14 7.87 2.40 8.00
C SER A 14 8.34 3.83 7.73
N LEU A 15 7.39 4.74 7.52
CA LEU A 15 7.63 6.19 7.59
C LEU A 15 6.69 6.79 8.63
N GLY A 16 7.25 7.49 9.62
CA GLY A 16 6.48 8.05 10.74
C GLY A 16 5.59 7.00 11.41
N GLY A 17 6.14 5.82 11.75
CA GLY A 17 5.42 4.72 12.41
C GLY A 17 4.43 3.94 11.54
N LEU A 18 4.36 4.20 10.23
CA LEU A 18 3.36 3.62 9.32
C LEU A 18 4.02 2.75 8.23
N ILE A 19 3.87 1.42 8.30
CA ILE A 19 4.56 0.44 7.42
C ILE A 19 4.13 0.48 5.94
N TRP A 20 2.90 0.84 5.63
CA TRP A 20 2.42 0.86 4.24
C TRP A 20 2.62 2.22 3.58
N LEU A 21 2.99 3.24 4.36
CA LEU A 21 3.04 4.62 3.90
C LEU A 21 4.11 4.85 2.81
N PRO A 22 5.36 4.36 2.94
CA PRO A 22 6.37 4.46 1.89
C PRO A 22 5.90 3.89 0.55
N ARG A 23 5.31 2.69 0.58
CA ARG A 23 4.76 2.03 -0.60
C ARG A 23 3.62 2.83 -1.23
N LEU A 24 2.73 3.38 -0.40
CA LEU A 24 1.64 4.24 -0.86
C LEU A 24 2.18 5.50 -1.57
N ILE A 25 3.19 6.15 -0.99
CA ILE A 25 3.84 7.34 -1.56
C ILE A 25 4.45 7.04 -2.93
N ASP A 26 5.13 5.90 -3.09
CA ASP A 26 5.72 5.52 -4.37
C ASP A 26 4.65 5.35 -5.46
N LYS A 27 3.51 4.77 -5.09
CA LYS A 27 2.37 4.61 -5.98
C LYS A 27 1.73 5.93 -6.34
N VAL A 28 1.60 6.87 -5.39
CA VAL A 28 1.11 8.22 -5.68
C VAL A 28 2.07 8.97 -6.60
N ARG A 29 3.38 8.93 -6.33
CA ARG A 29 4.40 9.55 -7.17
C ARG A 29 4.38 8.98 -8.59
N ALA A 30 4.13 7.68 -8.73
CA ALA A 30 4.00 7.03 -10.03
C ALA A 30 2.69 7.38 -10.74
N PHE A 31 1.57 7.45 -9.99
CA PHE A 31 0.28 7.88 -10.52
C PHE A 31 0.35 9.31 -11.08
N GLN A 32 0.90 10.24 -10.30
CA GLN A 32 1.09 11.64 -10.70
C GLN A 32 2.02 11.80 -11.91
N ALA A 33 3.00 10.90 -12.04
CA ALA A 33 3.94 10.88 -13.16
C ALA A 33 3.46 10.01 -14.35
N GLY A 34 2.28 9.38 -14.30
CA GLY A 34 1.78 8.49 -15.36
C GLY A 34 2.61 7.22 -15.57
N THR A 35 3.30 6.73 -14.53
CA THR A 35 4.28 5.64 -14.59
C THR A 35 3.96 4.48 -13.64
N LEU A 36 2.67 4.23 -13.39
CA LEU A 36 2.19 3.13 -12.54
C LEU A 36 2.51 1.72 -13.09
N GLY A 37 2.59 1.55 -14.41
CA GLY A 37 2.81 0.25 -15.03
C GLY A 37 1.70 -0.75 -14.69
N ALA A 38 2.08 -1.91 -14.13
CA ALA A 38 1.15 -2.97 -13.73
C ALA A 38 0.47 -2.72 -12.37
N TYR A 39 0.92 -1.71 -11.62
CA TYR A 39 0.36 -1.40 -10.31
C TYR A 39 -0.91 -0.55 -10.43
N ALA A 40 -1.83 -0.72 -9.49
CA ALA A 40 -3.06 0.06 -9.41
C ALA A 40 -3.06 0.99 -8.19
N TYR A 41 -3.50 2.24 -8.38
CA TYR A 41 -3.72 3.22 -7.32
C TYR A 41 -5.05 3.98 -7.57
N PRO A 42 -5.91 4.15 -6.55
CA PRO A 42 -5.86 3.53 -5.22
C PRO A 42 -6.36 2.08 -5.25
N SER A 43 -5.50 1.14 -4.86
CA SER A 43 -5.86 -0.28 -4.68
C SER A 43 -6.69 -0.50 -3.42
N ALA A 44 -7.24 -1.70 -3.23
CA ALA A 44 -8.01 -2.02 -2.02
C ALA A 44 -7.16 -2.00 -0.74
N LEU A 45 -5.90 -2.43 -0.80
CA LEU A 45 -4.99 -2.34 0.35
C LEU A 45 -4.70 -0.87 0.69
N ASP A 46 -4.49 -0.01 -0.31
CA ASP A 46 -4.30 1.43 -0.08
C ASP A 46 -5.54 2.04 0.57
N ARG A 47 -6.73 1.70 0.07
CA ARG A 47 -7.99 2.18 0.64
C ARG A 47 -8.21 1.68 2.06
N SER A 48 -7.90 0.42 2.35
CA SER A 48 -7.99 -0.11 3.71
C SER A 48 -6.99 0.55 4.65
N PHE A 49 -5.76 0.80 4.19
CA PHE A 49 -4.76 1.51 4.97
C PHE A 49 -5.22 2.94 5.27
N MET A 50 -5.58 3.70 4.23
CA MET A 50 -6.05 5.08 4.38
C MET A 50 -7.26 5.17 5.33
N ARG A 51 -8.24 4.26 5.20
CA ARG A 51 -9.39 4.19 6.09
C ARG A 51 -9.01 3.92 7.55
N SER A 52 -7.98 3.09 7.78
CA SER A 52 -7.50 2.78 9.13
C SER A 52 -6.90 4.00 9.84
N PHE A 53 -6.42 4.99 9.09
CA PHE A 53 -5.78 6.20 9.62
C PHE A 53 -6.56 7.48 9.32
N HIS A 54 -7.83 7.38 8.90
CA HIS A 54 -8.69 8.52 8.53
C HIS A 54 -8.09 9.42 7.43
N LEU A 55 -7.31 8.83 6.53
CA LEU A 55 -6.73 9.50 5.37
C LEU A 55 -7.64 9.31 4.15
N THR A 56 -7.54 10.23 3.19
CA THR A 56 -8.23 10.14 1.89
C THR A 56 -7.22 10.15 0.74
N PRO A 57 -7.54 9.57 -0.43
CA PRO A 57 -6.66 9.63 -1.59
C PRO A 57 -6.29 11.07 -1.97
N ALA A 58 -7.27 11.97 -1.98
CA ALA A 58 -7.06 13.39 -2.29
C ALA A 58 -6.09 14.06 -1.30
N LEU A 59 -6.21 13.74 0.00
CA LEU A 59 -5.30 14.28 1.01
C LEU A 59 -3.86 13.79 0.79
N ILE A 60 -3.68 12.48 0.57
CA ILE A 60 -2.35 11.90 0.34
C ILE A 60 -1.74 12.43 -0.96
N GLU A 61 -2.52 12.53 -2.03
CA GLU A 61 -2.07 13.09 -3.30
C GLU A 61 -1.61 14.54 -3.17
N ARG A 62 -2.35 15.34 -2.39
CA ARG A 62 -1.95 16.71 -2.08
C ARG A 62 -0.64 16.74 -1.30
N LEU A 63 -0.54 15.97 -0.21
CA LEU A 63 0.67 15.92 0.63
C LEU A 63 1.91 15.48 -0.15
N VAL A 64 1.79 14.48 -1.02
CA VAL A 64 2.90 14.01 -1.87
C VAL A 64 3.35 15.09 -2.87
N ARG A 65 2.44 15.93 -3.34
CA ARG A 65 2.75 17.02 -4.26
C ARG A 65 3.43 18.21 -3.56
N GLU A 66 2.97 18.51 -2.35
CA GLU A 66 3.44 19.66 -1.57
C GLU A 66 4.74 19.39 -0.80
N ASN A 67 5.12 18.13 -0.61
CA ASN A 67 6.29 17.74 0.18
C ASN A 67 7.39 17.12 -0.68
N SER A 68 8.52 17.81 -0.74
CA SER A 68 9.70 17.37 -1.49
C SER A 68 10.52 16.31 -0.75
N SER A 69 10.45 16.26 0.59
CA SER A 69 11.20 15.33 1.43
C SER A 69 10.30 14.29 2.10
N GLU A 70 10.83 13.10 2.37
CA GLU A 70 10.05 12.03 3.00
C GLU A 70 9.81 12.31 4.49
N GLU A 71 10.76 12.96 5.14
CA GLU A 71 10.67 13.39 6.53
C GLU A 71 9.57 14.44 6.69
N SER A 72 9.50 15.44 5.79
CA SER A 72 8.46 16.46 5.83
C SER A 72 7.09 15.85 5.58
N LEU A 73 6.99 14.94 4.62
CA LEU A 73 5.76 14.21 4.31
C LEU A 73 5.30 13.35 5.49
N GLY A 74 6.21 12.58 6.08
CA GLY A 74 5.92 11.74 7.25
C GLY A 74 5.40 12.56 8.44
N ARG A 75 6.02 13.71 8.71
CA ARG A 75 5.55 14.65 9.73
C ARG A 75 4.19 15.25 9.39
N ALA A 76 3.96 15.64 8.14
CA ALA A 76 2.68 16.22 7.71
C ALA A 76 1.54 15.18 7.81
N VAL A 77 1.80 13.93 7.44
CA VAL A 77 0.84 12.83 7.62
C VAL A 77 0.56 12.60 9.10
N ARG A 78 1.60 12.51 9.94
CA ARG A 78 1.46 12.35 11.40
C ARG A 78 0.62 13.47 12.02
N ALA A 79 0.86 14.72 11.65
CA ALA A 79 0.13 15.88 12.18
C ALA A 79 -1.36 15.89 11.84
N LEU A 80 -1.78 15.15 10.80
CA LEU A 80 -3.17 15.08 10.34
C LEU A 80 -3.93 13.86 10.89
N ILE A 81 -3.22 12.89 11.50
CA ILE A 81 -3.83 11.72 12.09
C ILE A 81 -4.18 12.07 13.55
N PRO A 82 -5.47 12.10 13.94
CA PRO A 82 -5.88 12.43 15.30
C PRO A 82 -5.78 11.17 16.20
N MET A 83 -4.58 10.61 16.32
CA MET A 83 -4.32 9.39 17.10
C MET A 83 -3.01 9.51 17.87
N THR A 84 -2.91 8.83 19.01
CA THR A 84 -1.65 8.71 19.74
C THR A 84 -0.69 7.75 19.04
N ASP A 85 0.59 7.78 19.42
CA ASP A 85 1.57 6.85 18.87
C ASP A 85 1.20 5.39 19.19
N GLU A 86 0.66 5.10 20.38
CA GLU A 86 0.19 3.76 20.76
C GLU A 86 -0.98 3.27 19.90
N GLU A 87 -1.94 4.15 19.61
CA GLU A 87 -3.07 3.83 18.74
C GLU A 87 -2.59 3.52 17.31
N ILE A 88 -1.60 4.28 16.84
CA ILE A 88 -1.04 4.07 15.51
C ILE A 88 -0.28 2.75 15.45
N ASP A 89 0.55 2.45 16.45
CA ASP A 89 1.28 1.19 16.53
C ASP A 89 0.31 0.00 16.58
N HIS A 90 -0.75 0.11 17.39
CA HIS A 90 -1.80 -0.90 17.46
C HIS A 90 -2.48 -1.13 16.11
N ARG A 91 -2.89 -0.06 15.40
CA ARG A 91 -3.53 -0.16 14.09
C ARG A 91 -2.57 -0.69 13.01
N THR A 92 -1.31 -0.29 13.07
CA THR A 92 -0.25 -0.82 12.20
C THR A 92 -0.05 -2.32 12.40
N GLU A 93 -0.02 -2.79 13.64
CA GLU A 93 0.05 -4.23 13.95
C GLU A 93 -1.20 -4.97 13.46
N LEU A 94 -2.39 -4.43 13.70
CA LEU A 94 -3.63 -5.02 13.20
C LEU A 94 -3.63 -5.10 11.67
N PHE A 95 -3.18 -4.05 10.99
CA PHE A 95 -3.06 -4.02 9.53
C PHE A 95 -2.09 -5.11 9.05
N ARG A 96 -0.92 -5.23 9.68
CA ARG A 96 0.07 -6.28 9.42
C ARG A 96 -0.55 -7.68 9.54
N ARG A 97 -1.24 -7.93 10.66
CA ARG A 97 -1.84 -9.23 10.98
C ARG A 97 -2.98 -9.58 10.02
N ASN A 98 -3.87 -8.63 9.75
CA ASN A 98 -5.06 -8.83 8.92
C ASN A 98 -4.71 -9.14 7.46
N TYR A 99 -3.62 -8.56 6.96
CA TYR A 99 -3.19 -8.68 5.57
C TYR A 99 -1.92 -9.54 5.39
N ARG A 100 -1.48 -10.28 6.42
CA ARG A 100 -0.24 -11.08 6.38
C ARG A 100 -0.12 -12.00 5.17
N LEU A 101 -1.22 -12.64 4.75
CA LEU A 101 -1.23 -13.54 3.59
C LEU A 101 -1.12 -12.76 2.27
N ALA A 102 -1.78 -11.61 2.19
CA ALA A 102 -1.66 -10.73 1.02
C ALA A 102 -0.25 -10.15 0.91
N PHE A 103 0.39 -9.81 2.04
CA PHE A 103 1.77 -9.34 2.07
C PHE A 103 2.78 -10.42 1.69
N ALA A 104 2.57 -11.66 2.13
CA ALA A 104 3.42 -12.78 1.70
C ALA A 104 3.35 -13.02 0.19
N LEU A 105 2.15 -12.90 -0.42
CA LEU A 105 1.98 -12.99 -1.87
C LEU A 105 2.64 -11.79 -2.58
N LEU A 106 2.42 -10.58 -2.07
CA LEU A 106 2.96 -9.35 -2.64
C LEU A 106 4.49 -9.30 -2.59
N ASP A 107 5.11 -9.74 -1.49
CA ASP A 107 6.57 -9.88 -1.41
C ASP A 107 7.13 -10.84 -2.45
N ARG A 108 6.38 -11.91 -2.76
CA ARG A 108 6.79 -12.89 -3.78
C ARG A 108 6.63 -12.30 -5.19
N ASP A 109 5.53 -11.62 -5.46
CA ASP A 109 5.23 -11.01 -6.75
C ASP A 109 6.19 -9.84 -7.08
N ASP A 110 6.50 -9.01 -6.08
CA ASP A 110 7.47 -7.90 -6.20
C ASP A 110 8.93 -8.38 -6.22
N GLY A 111 9.19 -9.65 -5.90
CA GLY A 111 10.53 -10.25 -5.87
C GLY A 111 11.35 -9.99 -4.60
N TYR A 112 10.72 -9.53 -3.52
CA TYR A 112 11.37 -9.33 -2.21
C TYR A 112 11.72 -10.63 -1.48
N ILE A 113 11.02 -11.74 -1.79
CA ILE A 113 11.33 -13.07 -1.26
C ILE A 113 11.56 -14.03 -2.43
N SER A 114 12.77 -14.60 -2.51
CA SER A 114 13.08 -15.70 -3.43
C SER A 114 12.77 -17.05 -2.78
N GLY A 115 12.12 -17.96 -3.51
CA GLY A 115 11.78 -19.30 -3.01
C GLY A 115 11.52 -20.29 -4.13
N ILE A 116 11.64 -21.59 -3.83
CA ILE A 116 11.47 -22.68 -4.80
C ILE A 116 10.08 -22.58 -5.46
N GLY A 117 10.04 -22.65 -6.80
CA GLY A 117 8.82 -22.53 -7.60
C GLY A 117 8.42 -21.11 -8.01
N TYR A 118 9.38 -20.18 -8.15
CA TYR A 118 9.14 -18.90 -8.82
C TYR A 118 9.84 -18.85 -10.19
N PRO A 119 9.22 -18.28 -11.24
CA PRO A 119 7.86 -17.73 -11.27
C PRO A 119 6.79 -18.78 -11.00
N LEU A 120 5.74 -18.41 -10.22
CA LEU A 120 4.48 -19.18 -10.25
C LEU A 120 4.12 -19.37 -11.72
N PRO A 121 3.78 -20.58 -12.18
CA PRO A 121 3.42 -20.78 -13.58
C PRO A 121 2.39 -19.74 -14.00
N ARG A 122 2.63 -19.06 -15.13
CA ARG A 122 1.84 -17.88 -15.57
C ARG A 122 0.32 -18.13 -15.60
N PHE A 123 -0.08 -19.40 -15.74
CA PHE A 123 -1.48 -19.84 -15.69
C PHE A 123 -2.14 -19.77 -14.29
N LEU A 124 -1.35 -19.81 -13.20
CA LEU A 124 -1.85 -19.64 -11.82
C LEU A 124 -1.88 -18.18 -11.39
N GLN A 125 -1.06 -17.32 -12.01
CA GLN A 125 -0.99 -15.89 -11.68
C GLN A 125 -2.30 -15.16 -11.98
N ALA A 126 -2.88 -15.37 -13.18
CA ALA A 126 -4.13 -14.74 -13.58
C ALA A 126 -5.35 -15.10 -12.70
N PRO A 127 -5.61 -16.37 -12.34
CA PRO A 127 -6.73 -16.71 -11.46
C PRO A 127 -6.51 -16.24 -10.02
N LEU A 128 -5.29 -16.30 -9.48
CA LEU A 128 -4.97 -15.75 -8.15
C LEU A 128 -5.16 -14.23 -8.11
N TRP A 129 -4.71 -13.53 -9.15
CA TRP A 129 -4.89 -12.09 -9.27
C TRP A 129 -6.36 -11.70 -9.44
N ARG A 130 -7.11 -12.41 -10.27
CA ARG A 130 -8.56 -12.21 -10.42
C ARG A 130 -9.33 -12.50 -9.13
N TRP A 131 -8.92 -13.54 -8.39
CA TRP A 131 -9.48 -13.86 -7.08
C TRP A 131 -9.19 -12.73 -6.08
N TYR A 132 -7.95 -12.25 -6.02
CA TYR A 132 -7.56 -11.11 -5.19
C TYR A 132 -8.35 -9.85 -5.57
N GLN A 133 -8.43 -9.50 -6.86
CA GLN A 133 -9.22 -8.37 -7.34
C GLN A 133 -10.69 -8.49 -6.91
N ARG A 134 -11.33 -9.65 -7.09
CA ARG A 134 -12.72 -9.91 -6.64
C ARG A 134 -12.88 -9.79 -5.13
N TRP A 135 -11.99 -10.40 -4.36
CA TRP A 135 -12.00 -10.32 -2.90
C TRP A 135 -11.84 -8.88 -2.42
N SER A 136 -10.94 -8.14 -3.06
CA SER A 136 -10.66 -6.73 -2.78
C SER A 136 -11.86 -5.83 -3.08
N SER A 137 -12.57 -6.07 -4.18
CA SER A 137 -13.79 -5.34 -4.53
C SER A 137 -14.92 -5.65 -3.54
N ARG A 138 -15.05 -6.90 -3.10
CA ARG A 138 -16.06 -7.31 -2.11
C ARG A 138 -15.80 -6.68 -0.73
N LYS A 139 -14.54 -6.59 -0.29
CA LYS A 139 -14.20 -5.90 0.97
C LYS A 139 -14.38 -4.39 0.90
N ALA A 140 -14.19 -3.77 -0.27
CA ALA A 140 -14.51 -2.36 -0.46
C ALA A 140 -16.02 -2.08 -0.35
N SER A 141 -16.87 -3.01 -0.78
CA SER A 141 -18.34 -2.90 -0.69
C SER A 141 -18.91 -3.33 0.67
N ALA A 142 -18.25 -4.22 1.40
CA ALA A 142 -18.72 -4.77 2.68
C ALA A 142 -18.46 -3.83 3.89
N THR A 143 -18.04 -2.59 3.68
CA THR A 143 -17.82 -1.59 4.73
C THR A 143 -18.56 -0.29 4.39
N THR A 144 -19.76 -0.45 3.85
CA THR A 144 -20.81 0.58 3.76
C THR A 144 -21.94 0.14 4.70
N ILE A 145 -21.65 0.07 5.99
CA ILE A 145 -22.64 0.09 7.08
C ILE A 145 -21.98 0.85 8.22
#